data_AF-A0A4R4TYH3-F1
#
_entry.id   AF-A0A4R4TYH3-F1
#
_cell.length_a   1.000
_cell.length_b   1.000
_cell.length_c   1.000
_cell.angle_alpha   90.00
_cell.angle_beta   90.00
_cell.angle_gamma   90.00
#
_symmetry.space_group_name_H-M   'P 1'
#
loop_
_entity.id
_entity.type
_entity.pdbx_description
1 polymer ?
#
loop_
_entity_poly.entity_id
_entity_poly.type
_entity_poly.pdbx_seq_one_letter_code
_entity_poly.pdbx_strand_id
1 'polypeptide(L)'
;MAVFATRGVADRDRACESEPIRLLARLSCRLSAGPGGEALRRTVSATLHFGVTSRAPPILEVAVTVVDAGPDESGGERRRLLGRVAGLWRFPVKSMGPEGLREVHVSWHGLAGDRRWAFIRDGQVRSGTPWLTISRRPGMVRYQPWFVEPDRPDTSSTMVRTPSGETFDVVDPALANELGNGIRVIKQDRGIFDAMPLSVITTQSVAGVSTLVGTELDVLRFRPNLVIDAADRTAFPEDAWVGRVLRVGRMRMRVDARDQRCAVVNVNPATAVRDPTVLRAIARHRQVSLGVYGTTVEPGHIAVGDSVHIDG
;
A
#
# COMPACT_ATOMS: atom_id res chain seq x y z
N MET A 1 -27.00 -1.10 -38.21
CA MET A 1 -28.31 -0.98 -37.55
C MET A 1 -28.17 -1.56 -36.15
N ALA A 2 -28.12 -0.72 -35.11
CA ALA A 2 -28.07 -1.17 -33.72
C ALA A 2 -29.10 -0.34 -32.94
N VAL A 3 -30.11 -1.03 -32.40
CA VAL A 3 -31.18 -0.43 -31.58
C VAL A 3 -30.72 -0.48 -30.13
N PHE A 4 -30.69 0.67 -29.45
CA PHE A 4 -30.46 0.75 -28.01
C PHE A 4 -31.63 1.47 -27.34
N ALA A 5 -32.27 0.80 -26.39
CA ALA A 5 -33.36 1.32 -25.58
C ALA A 5 -32.80 2.13 -24.40
N THR A 6 -33.26 3.37 -24.25
CA THR A 6 -33.02 4.18 -23.04
C THR A 6 -34.30 4.18 -22.19
N ARG A 7 -34.21 3.70 -20.94
CA ARG A 7 -35.25 3.93 -19.92
C ARG A 7 -34.98 5.30 -19.29
N GLY A 8 -35.81 6.29 -19.62
CA GLY A 8 -35.90 7.55 -18.90
C GLY A 8 -37.04 7.49 -17.90
N VAL A 9 -36.77 7.77 -16.62
CA VAL A 9 -37.82 8.08 -15.63
C VAL A 9 -38.16 9.56 -15.81
N ALA A 10 -39.39 9.84 -16.23
CA ALA A 10 -39.92 11.19 -16.29
C ALA A 10 -40.78 11.42 -15.03
N ASP A 11 -40.36 12.36 -14.19
CA ASP A 11 -41.23 12.96 -13.17
C ASP A 11 -42.15 13.96 -13.89
N ARG A 12 -43.46 13.72 -13.84
CA ARG A 12 -44.49 14.56 -14.46
C ARG A 12 -45.18 15.30 -13.32
N ASP A 13 -44.91 16.59 -13.20
CA ASP A 13 -45.94 17.63 -12.98
C ASP A 13 -45.31 19.01 -12.75
N ARG A 14 -45.16 19.78 -13.84
CA ARG A 14 -45.51 21.22 -13.93
C ARG A 14 -45.20 21.76 -15.32
N ALA A 15 -46.15 22.54 -15.84
CA ALA A 15 -46.24 23.01 -17.21
C ALA A 15 -45.49 24.33 -17.47
N CYS A 16 -45.13 24.51 -18.75
CA CYS A 16 -44.88 25.75 -19.49
C CYS A 16 -43.65 26.60 -19.13
N GLU A 17 -42.60 26.48 -19.94
CA GLU A 17 -42.12 27.51 -20.88
C GLU A 17 -41.11 26.87 -21.85
N SER A 18 -41.14 27.28 -23.12
CA SER A 18 -40.44 26.63 -24.23
C SER A 18 -38.95 26.97 -24.25
N GLU A 19 -38.11 26.12 -23.65
CA GLU A 19 -36.68 26.06 -23.96
C GLU A 19 -36.35 24.86 -24.86
N PRO A 20 -35.41 24.98 -25.81
CA PRO A 20 -34.96 23.84 -26.59
C PRO A 20 -34.25 22.82 -25.67
N ILE A 21 -34.79 21.60 -25.61
CA ILE A 21 -34.22 20.49 -24.86
C ILE A 21 -32.80 20.20 -25.41
N ARG A 22 -31.76 20.58 -24.67
CA ARG A 22 -30.37 20.22 -24.98
C ARG A 22 -30.06 18.83 -24.42
N LEU A 23 -30.17 17.81 -25.25
CA LEU A 23 -29.73 16.46 -24.90
C LEU A 23 -28.22 16.32 -25.22
N LEU A 24 -27.37 16.38 -24.20
CA LEU A 24 -25.94 16.07 -24.32
C LEU A 24 -25.75 14.55 -24.23
N ALA A 25 -25.69 13.89 -25.38
CA ALA A 25 -25.32 12.47 -25.47
C ALA A 25 -23.82 12.35 -25.80
N ARG A 26 -23.01 11.82 -24.87
CA ARG A 26 -21.63 11.42 -25.18
C ARG A 26 -21.64 10.05 -25.85
N LEU A 27 -21.36 10.02 -27.15
CA LEU A 27 -21.21 8.80 -27.93
C LEU A 27 -19.73 8.40 -28.02
N SER A 28 -19.33 7.40 -27.23
CA SER A 28 -18.02 6.78 -27.38
C SER A 28 -18.08 5.68 -28.44
N CYS A 29 -17.59 5.94 -29.65
CA CYS A 29 -17.42 4.92 -30.67
C CYS A 29 -15.99 4.36 -30.66
N ARG A 30 -15.83 3.04 -30.71
CA ARG A 30 -14.54 2.40 -31.04
C ARG A 30 -14.54 2.10 -32.53
N LEU A 31 -13.67 2.77 -33.29
CA LEU A 31 -13.36 2.35 -34.66
C LEU A 31 -12.29 1.27 -34.59
N SER A 32 -12.58 0.08 -35.12
CA SER A 32 -11.58 -0.98 -35.26
C SER A 32 -10.62 -0.61 -36.39
N ALA A 33 -9.32 -0.55 -36.08
CA ALA A 33 -8.29 -0.46 -37.12
C ALA A 33 -8.26 -1.77 -37.92
N GLY A 34 -8.04 -1.68 -39.24
CA GLY A 34 -7.74 -2.82 -40.09
C GLY A 34 -6.46 -3.56 -39.65
N PRO A 35 -6.17 -4.74 -40.25
CA PRO A 35 -5.14 -5.62 -39.74
C PRO A 35 -3.75 -4.98 -39.90
N GLY A 36 -3.11 -4.61 -38.77
CA GLY A 36 -1.71 -4.21 -38.71
C GLY A 36 -1.36 -2.88 -38.01
N GLY A 37 -2.31 -2.13 -37.44
CA GLY A 37 -2.02 -0.85 -36.77
C GLY A 37 -2.52 -0.77 -35.33
N GLU A 38 -1.74 -0.14 -34.43
CA GLU A 38 -2.12 0.17 -33.05
C GLU A 38 -3.47 0.89 -32.98
N ALA A 39 -4.32 0.46 -32.04
CA ALA A 39 -5.65 1.03 -31.83
C ALA A 39 -5.54 2.44 -31.22
N LEU A 40 -5.55 3.48 -32.06
CA LEU A 40 -5.72 4.86 -31.60
C LEU A 40 -7.11 5.01 -30.97
N ARG A 41 -7.18 5.20 -29.64
CA ARG A 41 -8.41 5.61 -28.99
C ARG A 41 -8.70 7.07 -29.35
N ARG A 42 -9.55 7.29 -30.35
CA ARG A 42 -10.10 8.61 -30.67
C ARG A 42 -11.43 8.79 -29.94
N THR A 43 -11.51 9.81 -29.08
CA THR A 43 -12.78 10.21 -28.46
C THR A 43 -13.47 11.21 -29.37
N VAL A 44 -14.59 10.81 -29.97
CA VAL A 44 -15.42 11.71 -30.79
C VAL A 44 -16.46 12.35 -29.87
N SER A 45 -16.47 13.68 -29.79
CA SER A 45 -17.52 14.42 -29.10
C SER A 45 -18.46 15.01 -30.15
N ALA A 46 -19.72 14.61 -30.15
CA ALA A 46 -20.74 15.14 -31.06
C ALA A 46 -21.77 15.92 -30.23
N THR A 47 -22.11 17.13 -30.68
CA THR A 47 -23.16 17.96 -30.08
C THR A 47 -24.37 17.93 -31.00
N LEU A 48 -25.51 17.45 -30.51
CA LEU A 48 -26.77 17.43 -31.25
C LEU A 48 -27.58 18.69 -30.93
N HIS A 49 -28.11 19.35 -31.96
CA HIS A 49 -29.05 20.46 -31.82
C HIS A 49 -30.40 20.07 -32.40
N PHE A 50 -31.46 20.18 -31.61
CA PHE A 50 -32.83 19.90 -32.04
C PHE A 50 -33.55 21.22 -32.30
N GLY A 51 -33.80 21.54 -33.56
CA GLY A 51 -34.72 22.59 -33.96
C GLY A 51 -36.10 22.00 -34.26
N VAL A 52 -37.12 22.36 -33.48
CA VAL A 52 -38.51 22.01 -33.79
C VAL A 52 -39.18 23.23 -34.41
N THR A 53 -39.35 23.24 -35.73
CA THR A 53 -40.26 24.19 -36.39
C THR A 53 -41.50 23.45 -36.87
N SER A 54 -42.67 24.02 -36.56
CA SER A 54 -43.96 23.37 -36.82
C SER A 54 -44.23 23.25 -38.33
N ARG A 55 -44.53 22.02 -38.77
CA ARG A 55 -45.16 21.60 -40.05
C ARG A 55 -44.32 20.83 -41.11
N ALA A 56 -43.18 20.25 -40.76
CA ALA A 56 -42.55 19.19 -41.57
C ALA A 56 -41.83 18.16 -40.67
N PRO A 57 -41.61 16.89 -41.10
CA PRO A 57 -40.86 15.92 -40.29
C PRO A 57 -39.45 16.47 -40.02
N PRO A 58 -38.95 16.40 -38.77
CA PRO A 58 -37.68 17.02 -38.42
C PRO A 58 -36.53 16.32 -39.16
N ILE A 59 -35.79 17.08 -39.97
CA ILE A 59 -34.55 16.62 -40.59
C ILE A 59 -33.43 16.81 -39.56
N LEU A 60 -32.77 15.71 -39.18
CA LEU A 60 -31.65 15.73 -38.24
C LEU A 60 -30.37 16.07 -39.00
N GLU A 61 -29.92 17.32 -38.94
CA GLU A 61 -28.56 17.68 -39.37
C GLU A 61 -27.57 17.45 -38.23
N VAL A 62 -26.66 16.50 -38.43
CA VAL A 62 -25.57 16.19 -37.49
C VAL A 62 -24.28 16.76 -38.06
N ALA A 63 -23.83 17.91 -37.55
CA ALA A 63 -22.49 18.42 -37.82
C ALA A 63 -21.48 17.66 -36.94
N VAL A 64 -20.64 16.83 -37.56
CA VAL A 64 -19.54 16.12 -36.89
C VAL A 64 -18.24 16.86 -37.18
N THR A 65 -17.72 17.59 -36.20
CA THR A 65 -16.39 18.18 -36.28
C THR A 65 -15.37 17.19 -35.73
N VAL A 66 -14.48 16.68 -36.58
CA VAL A 66 -13.34 15.88 -36.15
C VAL A 66 -12.26 16.84 -35.68
N VAL A 67 -12.14 17.00 -34.37
CA VAL A 67 -10.98 17.66 -33.76
C VAL A 67 -9.92 16.59 -33.54
N ASP A 68 -8.74 16.79 -34.14
CA ASP A 68 -7.56 16.03 -33.71
C ASP A 68 -7.34 16.34 -32.23
N ALA A 69 -7.27 15.28 -31.42
CA ALA A 69 -6.84 15.42 -30.05
C ALA A 69 -5.38 15.91 -30.09
N GLY A 70 -5.18 17.21 -29.92
CA GLY A 70 -3.90 17.76 -29.50
C GLY A 70 -3.40 17.01 -28.25
N PRO A 71 -2.11 17.10 -27.93
CA PRO A 71 -1.56 16.46 -26.75
C PRO A 71 -2.45 16.80 -25.54
N ASP A 72 -2.80 15.77 -24.78
CA ASP A 72 -3.69 15.81 -23.63
C ASP A 72 -3.23 16.89 -22.62
N GLU A 73 -3.74 18.11 -22.75
CA GLU A 73 -3.66 19.17 -21.76
C GLU A 73 -4.86 19.10 -20.80
N SER A 74 -5.24 17.89 -20.36
CA SER A 74 -5.94 17.77 -19.09
C SER A 74 -4.91 17.97 -17.97
N GLY A 75 -5.16 18.91 -17.06
CA GLY A 75 -4.24 19.34 -16.00
C GLY A 75 -3.63 18.15 -15.25
N GLY A 76 -2.44 17.74 -15.68
CA GLY A 76 -1.72 16.62 -15.11
C GLY A 76 -1.43 16.93 -13.65
N GLU A 77 -2.07 16.20 -12.76
CA GLU A 77 -1.88 16.26 -11.31
C GLU A 77 -0.37 16.35 -11.03
N ARG A 78 0.09 17.52 -10.55
CA ARG A 78 1.51 17.84 -10.43
C ARG A 78 2.11 16.93 -9.36
N ARG A 79 2.65 15.81 -9.79
CA ARG A 79 3.29 14.81 -8.92
C ARG A 79 4.60 15.38 -8.39
N ARG A 80 4.71 15.54 -7.07
CA ARG A 80 5.95 15.98 -6.42
C ARG A 80 6.81 14.76 -6.08
N LEU A 81 8.08 14.78 -6.49
CA LEU A 81 9.07 13.77 -6.08
C LEU A 81 9.34 13.90 -4.58
N LEU A 82 9.23 12.79 -3.85
CA LEU A 82 9.52 12.73 -2.41
C LEU A 82 10.86 12.06 -2.12
N GLY A 83 11.38 11.20 -3.00
CA GLY A 83 12.60 10.45 -2.74
C GLY A 83 12.70 9.16 -3.55
N ARG A 84 13.47 8.20 -3.04
CA ARG A 84 13.62 6.85 -3.60
C ARG A 84 13.52 5.77 -2.55
N VAL A 85 13.08 4.58 -2.94
CA VAL A 85 13.11 3.39 -2.08
C VAL A 85 14.58 3.03 -1.82
N ALA A 86 15.00 3.14 -0.56
CA ALA A 86 16.35 2.81 -0.10
C ALA A 86 16.46 1.36 0.39
N GLY A 87 15.35 0.76 0.83
CA GLY A 87 15.34 -0.65 1.23
C GLY A 87 13.92 -1.20 1.38
N LEU A 88 13.82 -2.52 1.24
CA LEU A 88 12.59 -3.29 1.33
C LEU A 88 12.78 -4.49 2.27
N TRP A 89 11.83 -4.70 3.17
CA TRP A 89 11.82 -5.85 4.07
C TRP A 89 10.43 -6.47 4.19
N ARG A 90 10.43 -7.79 4.29
CA ARG A 90 9.26 -8.60 4.59
C ARG A 90 9.50 -9.39 5.86
N PHE A 91 8.45 -9.61 6.63
CA PHE A 91 8.45 -10.33 7.90
C PHE A 91 7.46 -11.49 7.82
N PRO A 92 7.84 -12.64 7.22
CA PRO A 92 6.93 -13.78 7.02
C PRO A 92 6.19 -14.23 8.30
N VAL A 93 6.90 -14.20 9.43
CA VAL A 93 6.39 -14.56 10.74
C VAL A 93 6.41 -13.34 11.66
N LYS A 94 5.24 -13.03 12.25
CA LYS A 94 5.12 -11.97 13.26
C LYS A 94 6.08 -12.23 14.41
N SER A 95 6.72 -11.17 14.89
CA SER A 95 7.70 -11.19 15.98
C SER A 95 9.06 -11.83 15.66
N MET A 96 9.28 -12.32 14.44
CA MET A 96 10.59 -12.84 14.00
C MET A 96 11.34 -11.82 13.12
N GLY A 97 12.60 -12.12 12.79
CA GLY A 97 13.44 -11.32 11.92
C GLY A 97 12.88 -11.16 10.50
N PRO A 98 13.38 -10.16 9.74
CA PRO A 98 12.98 -9.95 8.35
C PRO A 98 13.77 -10.82 7.37
N GLU A 99 13.28 -10.84 6.13
CA GLU A 99 14.10 -11.02 4.94
C GLU A 99 14.23 -9.66 4.21
N GLY A 100 15.42 -9.38 3.69
CA GLY A 100 15.66 -8.21 2.83
C GLY A 100 15.32 -8.52 1.38
N LEU A 101 14.63 -7.59 0.71
CA LEU A 101 14.15 -7.77 -0.65
C LEU A 101 14.77 -6.74 -1.60
N ARG A 102 15.00 -7.15 -2.85
CA ARG A 102 15.32 -6.23 -3.95
C ARG A 102 14.06 -5.69 -4.61
N GLU A 103 13.03 -6.51 -4.67
CA GLU A 103 11.74 -6.20 -5.26
C GLU A 103 10.64 -7.06 -4.64
N VAL A 104 9.40 -6.62 -4.76
CA VAL A 104 8.23 -7.32 -4.19
C VAL A 104 6.92 -6.90 -4.85
N HIS A 105 6.00 -7.84 -4.97
CA HIS A 105 4.60 -7.55 -5.32
C HIS A 105 3.81 -7.11 -4.07
N VAL A 106 3.18 -5.94 -4.16
CA VAL A 106 2.25 -5.42 -3.14
C VAL A 106 0.83 -5.71 -3.58
N SER A 107 0.09 -6.45 -2.76
CA SER A 107 -1.33 -6.78 -2.92
C SER A 107 -2.21 -5.84 -2.10
N TRP A 108 -3.53 -6.06 -2.13
CA TRP A 108 -4.49 -5.39 -1.25
C TRP A 108 -4.19 -5.56 0.25
N HIS A 109 -3.48 -6.62 0.64
CA HIS A 109 -3.12 -6.92 2.02
C HIS A 109 -1.66 -6.54 2.36
N GLY A 110 -1.04 -5.67 1.57
CA GLY A 110 0.36 -5.30 1.70
C GLY A 110 1.29 -6.22 0.90
N LEU A 111 2.55 -6.32 1.33
CA LEU A 111 3.55 -7.16 0.68
C LEU A 111 3.10 -8.64 0.69
N ALA A 112 3.23 -9.32 -0.45
CA ALA A 112 2.93 -10.75 -0.56
C ALA A 112 3.80 -11.56 0.43
N GLY A 113 3.18 -12.43 1.22
CA GLY A 113 3.85 -13.18 2.30
C GLY A 113 4.13 -12.41 3.59
N ASP A 114 3.81 -11.13 3.72
CA ASP A 114 4.12 -10.37 4.93
C ASP A 114 3.20 -10.74 6.10
N ARG A 115 3.81 -11.06 7.24
CA ARG A 115 3.19 -11.37 8.54
C ARG A 115 2.05 -12.39 8.45
N ARG A 116 2.17 -13.41 7.60
CA ARG A 116 1.14 -14.46 7.42
C ARG A 116 1.07 -15.41 8.61
N TRP A 117 2.16 -15.60 9.32
CA TRP A 117 2.26 -16.51 10.45
C TRP A 117 2.42 -15.76 11.77
N ALA A 118 1.89 -16.31 12.85
CA ALA A 118 2.21 -15.87 14.20
C ALA A 118 2.15 -17.05 15.17
N PHE A 119 3.05 -17.04 16.15
CA PHE A 119 2.94 -17.90 17.31
C PHE A 119 2.02 -17.25 18.34
N ILE A 120 1.15 -18.04 18.96
CA ILE A 120 0.20 -17.60 19.98
C ILE A 120 0.28 -18.52 21.20
N ARG A 121 -0.19 -18.00 22.34
CA ARG A 121 -0.36 -18.77 23.57
C ARG A 121 -1.78 -19.31 23.68
N ASP A 122 -1.90 -20.57 24.08
CA ASP A 122 -3.20 -21.18 24.34
C ASP A 122 -3.93 -20.51 25.52
N GLY A 123 -5.27 -20.62 25.52
CA GLY A 123 -6.13 -20.06 26.57
C GLY A 123 -6.32 -18.53 26.53
N GLN A 124 -5.69 -17.81 25.59
CA GLN A 124 -5.83 -16.35 25.44
C GLN A 124 -7.03 -15.97 24.57
N VAL A 125 -8.24 -16.38 24.96
CA VAL A 125 -9.48 -16.12 24.18
C VAL A 125 -10.00 -14.69 24.37
N ARG A 126 -9.76 -14.08 25.54
CA ARG A 126 -10.29 -12.74 25.89
C ARG A 126 -9.33 -11.58 25.61
N SER A 127 -8.04 -11.86 25.39
CA SER A 127 -7.08 -10.79 25.08
C SER A 127 -7.08 -10.52 23.58
N GLY A 128 -7.26 -9.26 23.18
CA GLY A 128 -7.30 -8.86 21.76
C GLY A 128 -5.98 -9.11 20.99
N THR A 129 -4.95 -9.65 21.63
CA THR A 129 -3.63 -9.93 21.04
C THR A 129 -3.05 -11.24 21.61
N PRO A 130 -3.43 -12.41 21.07
CA PRO A 130 -2.91 -13.71 21.55
C PRO A 130 -1.44 -13.94 21.17
N TRP A 131 -0.86 -13.03 20.37
CA TRP A 131 0.48 -13.09 19.79
C TRP A 131 1.59 -13.26 20.84
N LEU A 132 2.55 -14.13 20.54
CA LEU A 132 3.86 -14.13 21.18
C LEU A 132 4.66 -12.96 20.60
N THR A 133 4.83 -11.90 21.39
CA THR A 133 5.44 -10.64 20.95
C THR A 133 6.93 -10.57 21.30
N ILE A 134 7.71 -9.83 20.50
CA ILE A 134 9.10 -9.47 20.80
C ILE A 134 9.21 -8.79 22.19
N SER A 135 8.24 -7.96 22.56
CA SER A 135 8.21 -7.30 23.87
C SER A 135 8.09 -8.28 25.04
N ARG A 136 7.62 -9.51 24.83
CA ARG A 136 7.57 -10.59 25.84
C ARG A 136 8.75 -11.56 25.67
N ARG A 137 9.13 -11.89 24.44
CA ARG A 137 10.24 -12.78 24.08
C ARG A 137 11.20 -12.07 23.10
N PRO A 138 12.14 -11.24 23.60
CA PRO A 138 13.03 -10.48 22.73
C PRO A 138 13.84 -11.35 21.77
N GLY A 139 14.25 -12.55 22.20
CA GLY A 139 15.05 -13.48 21.40
C GLY A 139 14.40 -13.86 20.05
N MET A 140 13.08 -13.72 19.90
CA MET A 140 12.39 -14.01 18.64
C MET A 140 12.90 -13.17 17.46
N VAL A 141 13.42 -11.96 17.70
CA VAL A 141 13.98 -11.12 16.62
C VAL A 141 15.13 -11.77 15.86
N ARG A 142 15.78 -12.77 16.47
CA ARG A 142 16.93 -13.49 15.90
C ARG A 142 16.54 -14.75 15.12
N TYR A 143 15.26 -15.12 15.11
CA TYR A 143 14.76 -16.20 14.25
C TYR A 143 14.60 -15.64 12.84
N GLN A 144 15.09 -16.38 11.84
CA GLN A 144 15.18 -15.93 10.46
C GLN A 144 14.25 -16.77 9.59
N PRO A 145 13.04 -16.28 9.29
CA PRO A 145 12.13 -16.95 8.37
C PRO A 145 12.49 -16.68 6.89
N TRP A 146 12.22 -17.65 6.02
CA TRP A 146 12.26 -17.48 4.56
C TRP A 146 11.26 -18.41 3.86
N PHE A 147 10.98 -18.10 2.59
CA PHE A 147 10.15 -18.95 1.72
C PHE A 147 11.03 -19.89 0.90
N VAL A 148 10.62 -21.15 0.78
CA VAL A 148 11.25 -22.12 -0.12
C VAL A 148 11.12 -21.66 -1.58
N GLU A 149 9.96 -21.13 -1.96
CA GLU A 149 9.66 -20.51 -3.26
C GLU A 149 9.43 -19.00 -3.07
N PRO A 150 10.47 -18.16 -3.09
CA PRO A 150 10.37 -16.74 -2.75
C PRO A 150 9.47 -15.92 -3.69
N ASP A 151 9.29 -16.37 -4.93
CA ASP A 151 8.44 -15.73 -5.94
C ASP A 151 6.93 -16.04 -5.74
N ARG A 152 6.60 -17.03 -4.91
CA ARG A 152 5.21 -17.44 -4.61
C ARG A 152 4.98 -17.53 -3.10
N PRO A 153 5.23 -16.44 -2.36
CA PRO A 153 5.32 -16.50 -0.90
C PRO A 153 4.01 -16.90 -0.21
N ASP A 154 2.84 -16.59 -0.80
CA ASP A 154 1.55 -16.91 -0.19
C ASP A 154 1.22 -18.43 -0.26
N THR A 155 1.81 -19.16 -1.22
CA THR A 155 1.65 -20.62 -1.39
C THR A 155 2.91 -21.41 -1.00
N SER A 156 4.05 -20.76 -0.81
CA SER A 156 5.29 -21.40 -0.41
C SER A 156 5.25 -21.89 1.04
N SER A 157 5.90 -23.03 1.30
CA SER A 157 6.31 -23.38 2.67
C SER A 157 7.21 -22.28 3.24
N THR A 158 7.04 -22.00 4.54
CA THR A 158 7.85 -21.02 5.27
C THR A 158 8.76 -21.78 6.21
N MET A 159 10.06 -21.64 6.03
CA MET A 159 11.08 -22.21 6.90
C MET A 159 11.55 -21.16 7.89
N VAL A 160 12.02 -21.59 9.05
CA VAL A 160 12.59 -20.73 10.10
C VAL A 160 13.92 -21.29 10.57
N ARG A 161 14.96 -20.46 10.55
CA ARG A 161 16.27 -20.76 11.14
C ARG A 161 16.30 -20.14 12.53
N THR A 162 16.64 -20.97 13.51
CA THR A 162 16.72 -20.58 14.90
C THR A 162 18.06 -19.92 15.22
N PRO A 163 18.20 -19.24 16.36
CA PRO A 163 19.49 -18.72 16.79
C PRO A 163 20.56 -19.81 17.05
N SER A 164 20.16 -21.07 17.30
CA SER A 164 21.08 -22.21 17.41
C SER A 164 21.55 -22.73 16.03
N GLY A 165 20.94 -22.28 14.94
CA GLY A 165 21.28 -22.66 13.57
C GLY A 165 20.39 -23.78 13.00
N GLU A 166 19.53 -24.38 13.82
CA GLU A 166 18.56 -25.38 13.40
C GLU A 166 17.51 -24.76 12.46
N THR A 167 16.88 -25.60 11.65
CA THR A 167 15.90 -25.17 10.65
C THR A 167 14.66 -26.03 10.75
N PHE A 168 13.51 -25.38 10.82
CA PHE A 168 12.20 -26.01 10.94
C PHE A 168 11.25 -25.44 9.90
N ASP A 169 10.29 -26.26 9.46
CA ASP A 169 9.07 -25.69 8.86
C ASP A 169 8.34 -24.88 9.96
N VAL A 170 7.76 -23.74 9.62
CA VAL A 170 7.04 -22.89 10.58
C VAL A 170 5.88 -23.63 11.28
N VAL A 171 5.34 -24.69 10.66
CA VAL A 171 4.30 -25.53 11.26
C VAL A 171 4.82 -26.73 12.06
N ASP A 172 6.13 -26.93 12.11
CA ASP A 172 6.74 -28.00 12.91
C ASP A 172 6.46 -27.76 14.42
N PRO A 173 5.83 -28.71 15.13
CA PRO A 173 5.63 -28.61 16.57
C PRO A 173 6.93 -28.43 17.37
N ALA A 174 8.08 -28.91 16.89
CA ALA A 174 9.37 -28.73 17.55
C ALA A 174 9.74 -27.24 17.68
N LEU A 175 9.48 -26.43 16.64
CA LEU A 175 9.72 -24.99 16.68
C LEU A 175 8.80 -24.31 17.71
N ALA A 176 7.52 -24.71 17.78
CA ALA A 176 6.60 -24.18 18.77
C ALA A 176 7.05 -24.54 20.20
N ASN A 177 7.51 -25.77 20.41
CA ASN A 177 8.04 -26.25 21.70
C ASN A 177 9.32 -25.53 22.12
N GLU A 178 10.20 -25.18 21.18
CA GLU A 178 11.38 -24.33 21.44
C GLU A 178 10.97 -22.94 21.92
N LEU A 179 9.88 -22.40 21.36
CA LEU A 179 9.25 -21.17 21.84
C LEU A 179 8.46 -21.39 23.15
N GLY A 180 8.43 -22.59 23.71
CA GLY A 180 7.95 -22.88 25.06
C GLY A 180 6.54 -23.47 25.13
N ASN A 181 6.15 -23.84 26.34
CA ASN A 181 4.93 -24.62 26.58
C ASN A 181 3.64 -23.85 26.23
N GLY A 182 2.67 -24.56 25.64
CA GLY A 182 1.37 -24.00 25.28
C GLY A 182 1.44 -22.94 24.17
N ILE A 183 2.49 -23.03 23.33
CA ILE A 183 2.65 -22.22 22.13
C ILE A 183 2.21 -23.05 20.93
N ARG A 184 1.47 -22.41 20.02
CA ARG A 184 1.17 -22.97 18.71
C ARG A 184 1.24 -21.88 17.64
N VAL A 185 1.46 -22.30 16.41
CA VAL A 185 1.43 -21.40 15.26
C VAL A 185 0.01 -21.26 14.72
N ILE A 186 -0.29 -20.11 14.14
CA ILE A 186 -1.45 -19.90 13.27
C ILE A 186 -1.03 -19.22 11.97
N LYS A 187 -1.85 -19.41 10.93
CA LYS A 187 -1.79 -18.67 9.68
C LYS A 187 -2.99 -17.74 9.56
N GLN A 188 -2.79 -16.53 9.02
CA GLN A 188 -3.85 -15.67 8.52
C GLN A 188 -3.50 -15.17 7.13
N ASP A 189 -4.34 -15.49 6.15
CA ASP A 189 -4.08 -15.15 4.74
C ASP A 189 -4.04 -13.65 4.47
N ARG A 190 -4.75 -12.86 5.28
CA ARG A 190 -4.74 -11.39 5.17
C ARG A 190 -3.62 -10.71 5.94
N GLY A 191 -2.79 -11.46 6.68
CA GLY A 191 -1.68 -10.95 7.47
C GLY A 191 -2.06 -10.48 8.89
N ILE A 192 -1.09 -10.55 9.79
CA ILE A 192 -1.23 -10.31 11.24
C ILE A 192 -0.48 -9.02 11.63
N PHE A 193 -1.06 -7.90 11.21
CA PHE A 193 -0.51 -6.55 11.43
C PHE A 193 -0.87 -5.97 12.79
N ASP A 194 -0.14 -4.94 13.23
CA ASP A 194 -0.46 -4.22 14.47
C ASP A 194 -1.52 -3.14 14.24
N ALA A 195 -1.43 -2.41 13.13
CA ALA A 195 -2.42 -1.40 12.73
C ALA A 195 -2.77 -1.51 11.24
N MET A 196 -1.77 -1.45 10.36
CA MET A 196 -1.94 -1.39 8.90
C MET A 196 -0.92 -2.28 8.17
N PRO A 197 -1.18 -2.68 6.91
CA PRO A 197 -0.36 -3.64 6.19
C PRO A 197 0.97 -3.09 5.64
N LEU A 198 1.13 -1.77 5.52
CA LEU A 198 2.37 -1.15 5.03
C LEU A 198 2.94 -0.19 6.07
N SER A 199 4.15 -0.46 6.56
CA SER A 199 4.93 0.48 7.38
C SER A 199 6.04 1.12 6.54
N VAL A 200 6.13 2.44 6.59
CA VAL A 200 7.11 3.24 5.87
C VAL A 200 7.87 4.11 6.86
N ILE A 201 9.18 4.22 6.68
CA ILE A 201 10.02 5.14 7.44
C ILE A 201 11.06 5.75 6.50
N THR A 202 11.52 6.97 6.80
CA THR A 202 12.60 7.58 6.02
C THR A 202 13.96 7.37 6.67
N THR A 203 15.03 7.41 5.86
CA THR A 203 16.40 7.44 6.38
C THR A 203 16.62 8.67 7.28
N GLN A 204 15.98 9.80 6.95
CA GLN A 204 15.98 11.02 7.75
C GLN A 204 15.33 10.82 9.13
N SER A 205 14.24 10.07 9.21
CA SER A 205 13.61 9.71 10.50
C SER A 205 14.50 8.84 11.36
N VAL A 206 15.18 7.85 10.77
CA VAL A 206 16.11 6.97 11.49
C VAL A 206 17.30 7.76 12.03
N ALA A 207 17.88 8.64 11.22
CA ALA A 207 18.94 9.55 11.65
C ALA A 207 18.46 10.49 12.76
N GLY A 208 17.28 11.11 12.59
CA GLY A 208 16.71 12.03 13.56
C GLY A 208 16.46 11.38 14.92
N VAL A 209 15.89 10.16 14.96
CA VAL A 209 15.72 9.45 16.24
C VAL A 209 17.04 8.98 16.84
N SER A 210 18.03 8.61 16.01
CA SER A 210 19.38 8.26 16.46
C SER A 210 20.03 9.45 17.18
N THR A 211 19.91 10.66 16.64
CA THR A 211 20.36 11.90 17.31
C THR A 211 19.64 12.13 18.63
N LEU A 212 18.32 11.93 18.69
CA LEU A 212 17.54 12.09 19.93
C LEU A 212 17.93 11.09 21.03
N VAL A 213 18.35 9.89 20.65
CA VAL A 213 18.79 8.84 21.59
C VAL A 213 20.27 9.00 21.95
N GLY A 214 21.07 9.63 21.08
CA GLY A 214 22.52 9.81 21.25
C GLY A 214 23.34 8.61 20.80
N THR A 215 22.77 7.71 19.97
CA THR A 215 23.49 6.57 19.38
C THR A 215 22.85 6.18 18.05
N GLU A 216 23.63 5.57 17.17
CA GLU A 216 23.15 5.06 15.89
C GLU A 216 22.19 3.88 16.10
N LEU A 217 21.00 3.97 15.51
CA LEU A 217 19.97 2.93 15.62
C LEU A 217 19.78 2.18 14.31
N ASP A 218 19.77 0.85 14.41
CA ASP A 218 19.37 -0.03 13.32
C ASP A 218 17.88 0.20 12.96
N VAL A 219 17.62 0.47 11.69
CA VAL A 219 16.27 0.66 11.13
C VAL A 219 15.34 -0.53 11.38
N LEU A 220 15.88 -1.75 11.51
CA LEU A 220 15.11 -2.96 11.77
C LEU A 220 14.47 -3.00 13.16
N ARG A 221 14.87 -2.11 14.08
CA ARG A 221 14.13 -1.86 15.35
C ARG A 221 12.68 -1.41 15.09
N PHE A 222 12.45 -0.71 13.99
CA PHE A 222 11.16 -0.12 13.62
C PHE A 222 10.34 -1.02 12.69
N ARG A 223 10.91 -2.15 12.27
CA ARG A 223 10.29 -3.17 11.42
C ARG A 223 9.52 -2.62 10.19
N PRO A 224 10.10 -1.68 9.42
CA PRO A 224 9.42 -1.10 8.27
C PRO A 224 9.34 -2.11 7.12
N ASN A 225 8.34 -1.96 6.26
CA ASN A 225 8.33 -2.66 4.97
C ASN A 225 9.12 -1.87 3.93
N LEU A 226 9.02 -0.53 3.95
CA LEU A 226 9.71 0.37 3.04
C LEU A 226 10.56 1.38 3.82
N VAL A 227 11.82 1.51 3.42
CA VAL A 227 12.66 2.64 3.81
C VAL A 227 12.83 3.55 2.61
N ILE A 228 12.56 4.84 2.79
CA ILE A 228 12.68 5.85 1.74
C ILE A 228 13.84 6.78 2.06
N ASP A 229 14.76 6.99 1.11
CA ASP A 229 15.65 8.14 1.15
C ASP A 229 14.89 9.36 0.63
N ALA A 230 14.43 10.22 1.53
CA ALA A 230 13.62 11.37 1.16
C ALA A 230 14.49 12.49 0.57
N ALA A 231 13.96 13.17 -0.45
CA ALA A 231 14.56 14.35 -1.04
C ALA A 231 14.60 15.52 -0.04
N ASP A 232 13.57 15.62 0.80
CA ASP A 232 13.55 16.52 1.95
C ASP A 232 14.53 16.01 3.02
N ARG A 233 15.45 16.88 3.45
CA ARG A 233 16.54 16.55 4.38
C ARG A 233 16.24 16.97 5.82
N THR A 234 15.05 17.51 6.11
CA THR A 234 14.62 17.71 7.49
C THR A 234 14.41 16.38 8.20
N ALA A 235 14.44 16.37 9.53
CA ALA A 235 14.05 15.19 10.29
C ALA A 235 12.54 14.91 10.12
N PHE A 236 12.20 13.64 9.96
CA PHE A 236 10.81 13.15 9.92
C PHE A 236 9.91 13.67 8.78
N PRO A 237 10.39 13.76 7.54
CA PRO A 237 9.63 14.37 6.45
C PRO A 237 8.35 13.60 6.08
N GLU A 238 8.26 12.31 6.42
CA GLU A 238 7.07 11.49 6.16
C GLU A 238 5.85 11.86 6.99
N ASP A 239 6.00 12.59 8.10
CA ASP A 239 4.87 13.08 8.89
C ASP A 239 3.91 13.91 8.03
N ALA A 240 4.45 14.70 7.09
CA ALA A 240 3.68 15.58 6.22
C ALA A 240 2.94 14.81 5.09
N TRP A 241 3.17 13.51 4.94
CA TRP A 241 2.53 12.71 3.89
C TRP A 241 1.20 12.11 4.35
N VAL A 242 0.88 12.17 5.64
CA VAL A 242 -0.38 11.65 6.19
C VAL A 242 -1.59 12.29 5.50
N GLY A 243 -2.54 11.44 5.12
CA GLY A 243 -3.74 11.81 4.36
C GLY A 243 -3.57 11.83 2.85
N ARG A 244 -2.34 11.63 2.34
CA ARG A 244 -2.01 11.69 0.91
C ARG A 244 -1.79 10.30 0.32
N VAL A 245 -1.75 10.22 -1.01
CA VAL A 245 -1.44 8.98 -1.74
C VAL A 245 -0.02 9.08 -2.28
N LEU A 246 0.78 8.06 -1.98
CA LEU A 246 2.10 7.88 -2.55
C LEU A 246 2.01 6.93 -3.73
N ARG A 247 2.79 7.21 -4.77
CA ARG A 247 3.10 6.26 -5.84
C ARG A 247 4.55 5.82 -5.70
N VAL A 248 4.74 4.51 -5.61
CA VAL A 248 6.04 3.84 -5.47
C VAL A 248 6.09 2.77 -6.54
N GLY A 249 6.99 2.89 -7.51
CA GLY A 249 7.01 1.98 -8.67
C GLY A 249 5.63 1.94 -9.35
N ARG A 250 5.03 0.76 -9.44
CA ARG A 250 3.66 0.55 -9.96
C ARG A 250 2.58 0.53 -8.89
N MET A 251 2.94 0.59 -7.61
CA MET A 251 2.01 0.56 -6.48
C MET A 251 1.57 1.98 -6.10
N ARG A 252 0.33 2.12 -5.64
CA ARG A 252 -0.15 3.31 -4.91
C ARG A 252 -0.59 2.93 -3.51
N MET A 253 -0.18 3.71 -2.52
CA MET A 253 -0.58 3.55 -1.13
C MET A 253 -1.09 4.86 -0.55
N ARG A 254 -2.16 4.80 0.23
CA ARG A 254 -2.59 5.92 1.06
C ARG A 254 -1.77 5.89 2.34
N VAL A 255 -1.27 7.05 2.76
CA VAL A 255 -0.64 7.21 4.07
C VAL A 255 -1.75 7.57 5.06
N ASP A 256 -2.09 6.65 5.95
CA ASP A 256 -3.29 6.75 6.77
C ASP A 256 -3.01 7.42 8.13
N ALA A 257 -1.86 7.13 8.74
CA ALA A 257 -1.52 7.66 10.05
C ALA A 257 0.00 7.60 10.32
N ARG A 258 0.44 8.36 11.33
CA ARG A 258 1.78 8.17 11.91
C ARG A 258 1.85 6.83 12.65
N ASP A 259 2.98 6.15 12.55
CA ASP A 259 3.19 4.81 13.12
C ASP A 259 3.50 4.91 14.62
N GLN A 260 2.51 4.58 15.45
CA GLN A 260 2.65 4.52 16.90
C GLN A 260 3.57 3.37 17.30
N ARG A 261 4.64 3.71 18.01
CA ARG A 261 5.69 2.77 18.42
C ARG A 261 5.39 2.17 19.78
N CYS A 262 5.60 0.87 19.90
CA CYS A 262 5.48 0.12 21.14
C CYS A 262 6.84 -0.33 21.65
N ALA A 263 6.87 -1.06 22.77
CA ALA A 263 8.10 -1.54 23.42
C ALA A 263 9.00 -2.43 22.53
N VAL A 264 8.52 -2.87 21.36
CA VAL A 264 9.33 -3.61 20.37
C VAL A 264 10.54 -2.80 19.91
N VAL A 265 10.42 -1.49 19.73
CA VAL A 265 11.53 -0.63 19.24
C VAL A 265 12.73 -0.58 20.20
N ASN A 266 12.50 -0.94 21.46
CA ASN A 266 13.57 -1.04 22.47
C ASN A 266 14.47 -2.25 22.25
N VAL A 267 14.05 -3.26 21.49
CA VAL A 267 14.83 -4.49 21.29
C VAL A 267 15.80 -4.32 20.14
N ASN A 268 17.09 -4.54 20.39
CA ASN A 268 18.10 -4.58 19.35
C ASN A 268 17.88 -5.85 18.48
N PRO A 269 17.74 -5.72 17.15
CA PRO A 269 17.43 -6.86 16.28
C PRO A 269 18.56 -7.89 16.18
N ALA A 270 19.82 -7.48 16.35
CA ALA A 270 20.97 -8.39 16.30
C ALA A 270 21.18 -9.11 17.64
N THR A 271 21.10 -8.38 18.76
CA THR A 271 21.49 -8.93 20.07
C THR A 271 20.31 -9.38 20.93
N ALA A 272 19.09 -9.00 20.58
CA ALA A 272 17.88 -9.14 21.40
C ALA A 272 17.93 -8.38 22.75
N VAL A 273 18.96 -7.54 22.98
CA VAL A 273 19.09 -6.74 24.20
C VAL A 273 18.06 -5.61 24.18
N ARG A 274 17.42 -5.40 25.34
CA ARG A 274 16.46 -4.30 25.53
C ARG A 274 17.17 -3.02 25.91
N ASP A 275 16.78 -1.95 25.26
CA ASP A 275 17.15 -0.58 25.59
C ASP A 275 15.89 0.30 25.62
N PRO A 276 15.35 0.61 26.82
CA PRO A 276 14.15 1.42 26.95
C PRO A 276 14.38 2.90 26.61
N THR A 277 15.61 3.36 26.36
CA THR A 277 15.88 4.76 26.00
C THR A 277 15.25 5.13 24.66
N VAL A 278 15.19 4.18 23.71
CA VAL A 278 14.64 4.40 22.35
C VAL A 278 13.18 4.85 22.40
N LEU A 279 12.29 4.04 23.00
CA LEU A 279 10.87 4.41 23.10
C LEU A 279 10.67 5.63 24.00
N ARG A 280 11.49 5.82 25.05
CA ARG A 280 11.42 7.02 25.89
C ARG A 280 11.73 8.30 25.12
N ALA A 281 12.73 8.29 24.25
CA ALA A 281 13.05 9.41 23.38
C ALA A 281 11.91 9.70 22.39
N ILE A 282 11.39 8.67 21.72
CA ILE A 282 10.24 8.81 20.80
C ILE A 282 9.00 9.35 21.54
N ALA A 283 8.72 8.86 22.75
CA ALA A 283 7.59 9.33 23.54
C ALA A 283 7.72 10.81 23.91
N ARG A 284 8.90 11.24 24.38
CA ARG A 284 9.18 12.63 24.79
C ARG A 284 9.11 13.62 23.63
N HIS A 285 9.62 13.27 22.46
CA HIS A 285 9.84 14.22 21.38
C HIS A 285 8.88 14.07 20.20
N ARG A 286 8.18 12.93 20.09
CA ARG A 286 7.49 12.54 18.85
C ARG A 286 6.08 11.99 19.06
N GLN A 287 5.48 12.21 20.23
CA GLN A 287 4.14 11.69 20.58
C GLN A 287 4.04 10.18 20.35
N VAL A 288 5.09 9.46 20.76
CA VAL A 288 5.16 7.99 20.65
C VAL A 288 5.12 7.49 19.19
N SER A 289 5.36 8.34 18.19
CA SER A 289 5.21 7.97 16.77
C SER A 289 6.50 8.20 15.97
N LEU A 290 6.81 7.30 15.03
CA LEU A 290 7.96 7.43 14.13
C LEU A 290 7.68 6.67 12.83
N GLY A 291 7.86 7.28 11.67
CA GLY A 291 7.39 6.68 10.41
C GLY A 291 5.86 6.76 10.27
N VAL A 292 5.34 6.18 9.19
CA VAL A 292 3.93 6.21 8.84
C VAL A 292 3.41 4.84 8.42
N TYR A 293 2.12 4.63 8.65
CA TYR A 293 1.37 3.48 8.19
C TYR A 293 0.52 3.84 6.98
N GLY A 294 0.23 2.85 6.15
CA GLY A 294 -0.66 3.01 5.01
C GLY A 294 -1.32 1.73 4.52
N THR A 295 -2.23 1.93 3.59
CA THR A 295 -3.02 0.89 2.93
C THR A 295 -2.84 0.96 1.42
N THR A 296 -2.92 -0.19 0.75
CA THR A 296 -2.81 -0.28 -0.70
C THR A 296 -4.04 0.34 -1.36
N VAL A 297 -3.84 1.31 -2.25
CA VAL A 297 -4.88 1.90 -3.12
C VAL A 297 -4.86 1.24 -4.49
N GLU A 298 -3.67 0.93 -5.00
CA GLU A 298 -3.47 0.22 -6.26
C GLU A 298 -2.34 -0.81 -6.07
N PRO A 299 -2.62 -2.12 -6.18
CA PRO A 299 -1.61 -3.16 -6.14
C PRO A 299 -0.56 -2.95 -7.23
N GLY A 300 0.67 -3.36 -6.96
CA GLY A 300 1.73 -3.20 -7.93
C GLY A 300 3.07 -3.72 -7.44
N HIS A 301 3.98 -3.82 -8.38
CA HIS A 301 5.36 -4.20 -8.13
C HIS A 301 6.19 -2.98 -7.74
N ILE A 302 7.06 -3.17 -6.74
CA ILE A 302 8.03 -2.16 -6.29
C ILE A 302 9.42 -2.77 -6.16
N ALA A 303 10.44 -1.96 -6.39
CA ALA A 303 11.85 -2.33 -6.25
C ALA A 303 12.65 -1.26 -5.49
N VAL A 304 13.77 -1.67 -4.91
CA VAL A 304 14.78 -0.74 -4.40
C VAL A 304 15.25 0.16 -5.54
N GLY A 305 15.35 1.46 -5.29
CA GLY A 305 15.69 2.49 -6.28
C GLY A 305 14.49 3.17 -6.95
N ASP A 306 13.28 2.60 -6.83
CA ASP A 306 12.06 3.20 -7.38
C ASP A 306 11.84 4.61 -6.83
N SER A 307 11.44 5.53 -7.72
CA SER A 307 11.08 6.88 -7.32
C SER A 307 9.74 6.90 -6.58
N VAL A 308 9.70 7.65 -5.49
CA VAL A 308 8.50 7.87 -4.69
C VAL A 308 7.94 9.25 -4.99
N HIS A 309 6.67 9.32 -5.34
CA HIS A 309 5.96 10.56 -5.60
C HIS A 309 4.72 10.67 -4.72
N ILE A 310 4.29 11.90 -4.45
CA ILE A 310 2.99 12.18 -3.83
C ILE A 310 2.03 12.71 -4.89
N ASP A 311 0.80 12.19 -4.88
CA ASP A 311 -0.29 12.69 -5.72
C ASP A 311 -0.72 14.08 -5.21
N GLY A 312 -1.09 14.95 -6.15
CA GLY A 312 -1.37 16.39 -5.97
C GLY A 312 -2.50 16.69 -5.01
#